data_AF-A0A2N2XN04-F1
#
_entry.id   AF-A0A2N2XN04-F1
#
_cell.length_a   1.000
_cell.length_b   1.000
_cell.length_c   1.000
_cell.angle_alpha   90.00
_cell.angle_beta   90.00
_cell.angle_gamma   90.00
#
_symmetry.space_group_name_H-M   'P 1'
#
loop_
_entity.id
_entity.type
_entity.pdbx_description
1 polymer ?
#
loop_
_entity_poly.entity_id
_entity_poly.type
_entity_poly.pdbx_seq_one_letter_code
_entity_poly.pdbx_strand_id
1 'polypeptide(L)' 'KVGQVTWEQVEAIAKDKMPDLNCFTLESAMKMVAGTARSIGLTVKGEAPFTK' A
#
# COMPACT_ATOMS: atom_id res chain seq x y z
N LYS A 1 0.22 16.71 6.16
CA LYS A 1 0.66 15.30 6.00
C LYS A 1 1.07 14.79 7.37
N VAL A 2 0.45 13.71 7.84
CA VAL A 2 0.53 13.23 9.24
C VAL A 2 1.73 12.29 9.46
N GLY A 3 2.27 11.73 8.36
CA GLY A 3 3.43 10.85 8.37
C GLY A 3 3.77 10.37 6.96
N GLN A 4 4.76 9.50 6.86
CA GLN A 4 5.20 8.91 5.60
C GLN A 4 5.45 7.41 5.79
N VAL A 5 5.15 6.62 4.76
CA VAL A 5 5.36 5.17 4.71
C VAL A 5 6.10 4.82 3.42
N THR A 6 6.92 3.78 3.42
CA THR A 6 7.63 3.31 2.21
C THR A 6 6.83 2.24 1.47
N TRP A 7 7.12 2.02 0.19
CA TRP A 7 6.49 0.93 -0.56
C TRP A 7 6.78 -0.46 0.02
N GLU A 8 7.95 -0.68 0.62
CA GLU A 8 8.28 -1.92 1.32
C GLU A 8 7.35 -2.16 2.53
N GLN A 9 7.03 -1.10 3.27
CA GLN A 9 6.07 -1.17 4.38
C GLN A 9 4.65 -1.41 3.87
N VAL A 10 4.28 -0.76 2.77
CA VAL A 10 2.98 -0.99 2.12
C VAL A 10 2.86 -2.44 1.64
N GLU A 11 3.92 -3.02 1.10
CA GLU A 11 3.98 -4.41 0.67
C GLU A 11 3.82 -5.37 1.86
N ALA A 12 4.56 -5.15 2.95
CA ALA A 12 4.43 -5.98 4.15
C ALA A 12 3.01 -5.94 4.73
N ILE A 13 2.43 -4.74 4.87
CA ILE A 13 1.05 -4.57 5.34
C ILE A 13 0.05 -5.23 4.38
N ALA A 14 0.28 -5.13 3.07
CA ALA A 14 -0.56 -5.77 2.06
C ALA A 14 -0.50 -7.30 2.14
N LYS A 15 0.68 -7.90 2.40
CA LYS A 15 0.83 -9.35 2.61
C LYS A 15 0.10 -9.80 3.86
N ASP A 16 0.32 -9.11 4.97
CA ASP A 16 -0.27 -9.45 6.26
C ASP A 16 -1.80 -9.34 6.22
N LYS A 17 -2.33 -8.36 5.47
CA LYS A 17 -3.76 -8.12 5.32
C LYS A 17 -4.41 -8.84 4.14
N MET A 18 -3.62 -9.51 3.29
CA MET A 18 -4.12 -10.28 2.14
C MET A 18 -5.27 -11.24 2.46
N PRO A 19 -5.27 -12.01 3.57
CA PRO A 19 -6.42 -12.86 3.91
C PRO A 19 -7.72 -12.10 4.20
N ASP A 20 -7.62 -10.81 4.57
CA ASP A 20 -8.77 -9.96 4.88
C ASP A 20 -9.24 -9.13 3.66
N LEU A 21 -8.47 -9.12 2.58
CA LEU A 21 -8.73 -8.30 1.40
C LEU A 21 -9.39 -9.11 0.29
N ASN A 22 -10.35 -8.50 -0.41
CA ASN A 22 -11.06 -9.11 -1.54
C ASN A 22 -10.24 -9.08 -2.85
N CYS A 23 -8.92 -9.04 -2.78
CA CYS A 23 -8.06 -8.94 -3.95
C CYS A 23 -7.25 -10.21 -4.17
N PHE A 24 -7.03 -10.55 -5.45
CA PHE A 24 -6.33 -11.78 -5.84
C PHE A 24 -4.84 -11.56 -6.10
N THR A 25 -4.38 -10.31 -6.18
CA THR A 25 -2.98 -9.97 -6.44
C THR A 25 -2.42 -9.03 -5.39
N LEU A 26 -1.14 -9.21 -5.07
CA LEU A 26 -0.39 -8.36 -4.16
C LEU A 26 -0.41 -6.89 -4.61
N GLU A 27 -0.35 -6.64 -5.91
CA GLU A 27 -0.41 -5.28 -6.47
C GLU A 27 -1.73 -4.58 -6.17
N SER A 28 -2.84 -5.31 -6.26
CA SER A 28 -4.16 -4.78 -5.94
C SER A 28 -4.26 -4.47 -4.44
N ALA A 29 -3.74 -5.36 -3.58
CA ALA A 29 -3.64 -5.13 -2.14
C ALA A 29 -2.81 -3.88 -1.82
N MET A 30 -1.65 -3.72 -2.44
CA MET A 30 -0.77 -2.55 -2.28
C MET A 30 -1.44 -1.25 -2.72
N LYS A 31 -2.21 -1.26 -3.82
CA LYS A 31 -2.99 -0.09 -4.28
C LYS A 31 -4.08 0.29 -3.28
N MET A 32 -4.76 -0.69 -2.69
CA MET A 32 -5.77 -0.45 -1.64
C MET A 32 -5.12 0.19 -0.40
N VAL A 33 -4.01 -0.38 0.08
CA VAL A 33 -3.28 0.14 1.24
C VAL A 33 -2.73 1.55 0.98
N ALA A 34 -2.18 1.81 -0.21
CA ALA A 34 -1.72 3.13 -0.61
C ALA A 34 -2.87 4.15 -0.69
N GLY A 35 -4.05 3.72 -1.15
CA GLY A 35 -5.26 4.54 -1.16
C GLY A 35 -5.72 4.94 0.25
N THR A 36 -5.71 3.99 1.19
CA THR A 36 -5.99 4.25 2.61
C THR A 36 -4.96 5.18 3.23
N ALA A 37 -3.66 4.96 2.96
CA ALA A 37 -2.59 5.83 3.43
C ALA A 37 -2.81 7.28 2.96
N ARG A 38 -3.21 7.48 1.70
CA ARG A 38 -3.53 8.81 1.16
C ARG A 38 -4.74 9.44 1.85
N SER A 39 -5.83 8.69 2.10
CA SER A 39 -7.05 9.25 2.68
C SER A 39 -6.87 9.71 4.13
N ILE A 40 -6.00 9.04 4.90
CA ILE A 40 -5.64 9.44 6.27
C ILE A 40 -4.49 10.46 6.34
N GLY A 41 -3.98 10.92 5.18
CA GLY A 41 -2.96 11.96 5.10
C GLY A 41 -1.51 11.50 5.25
N LEU A 42 -1.22 10.21 5.05
CA LEU A 42 0.13 9.66 4.91
C LEU A 42 0.65 9.83 3.48
N THR A 43 1.95 10.01 3.34
CA THR A 43 2.64 10.02 2.04
C THR A 43 3.37 8.72 1.81
N VAL A 44 3.07 8.04 0.72
CA VAL A 44 3.87 6.89 0.28
C VAL A 44 5.12 7.42 -0.43
N LYS A 45 6.31 7.06 0.08
CA LYS A 45 7.61 7.43 -0.51
C LYS A 45 8.16 6.29 -1.36
N GLY A 46 8.73 6.67 -2.52
CA GLY A 46 9.38 5.77 -3.47
C GLY A 46 8.59 5.58 -4.76
N GLU A 47 9.17 4.84 -5.70
CA GLU A 47 8.51 4.42 -6.94
C GLU A 47 7.53 3.27 -6.68
N ALA A 48 6.37 3.35 -7.31
CA ALA A 48 5.41 2.27 -7.27
C ALA A 48 5.96 1.06 -8.03
N PRO A 49 5.95 -0.16 -7.45
CA PRO A 49 6.56 -1.34 -8.07
C PRO A 49 5.86 -1.83 -9.34
N PHE A 50 4.73 -1.21 -9.71
CA PHE A 50 3.87 -1.56 -10.85
C PHE A 50 3.88 -0.50 -11.97
N THR A 51 4.82 0.45 -11.96
CA THR A 51 4.98 1.49 -13.01
C THR A 51 6.12 1.18 -13.99
N LYS A 52 6.45 -0.09 -14.23
CA LYS A 52 7.36 -0.51 -15.31
C LYS A 52 6.60 -0.90 -16.57
#